data_AF-A0A1H6RFC7-F1
#
_entry.id   AF-A0A1H6RFC7-F1
#
_cell.length_a   1.000
_cell.length_b   1.000
_cell.length_c   1.000
_cell.angle_alpha   90.00
_cell.angle_beta   90.00
_cell.angle_gamma   90.00
#
_symmetry.space_group_name_H-M   'P 1'
#
loop_
_entity.id
_entity.type
_entity.pdbx_description
1 polymer ?
#
loop_
_entity_poly.entity_id
_entity_poly.type
_entity_poly.pdbx_seq_one_letter_code
_entity_poly.pdbx_strand_id
1 'polypeptide(L)'
;MFGMIIAVHGKTLTNMENVKAIVKQVVKIWRLYKMQQLVLTVAMRQDIPFGLRKLLSRDYMICSVLKKELANLYDALKCCMRDDCITRPEASPMMIMNMDGNTGMAMQKIVSMHRQIITEYETLLTLVNGSSINPLIIHQHRKQVTGLTEDLVAHSDDLHDTAVFAAN
;
A
#
# COMPACT_ATOMS: atom_id res chain seq x y z
N MET A 1 -30.00 -22.97 -33.53
CA MET A 1 -29.96 -21.69 -32.79
C MET A 1 -29.37 -21.93 -31.38
N PHE A 2 -28.10 -22.36 -31.30
CA PHE A 2 -27.44 -22.81 -30.04
C PHE A 2 -26.11 -22.06 -29.77
N GLY A 3 -25.91 -20.88 -30.35
CA GLY A 3 -24.64 -20.14 -30.24
C GLY A 3 -24.55 -19.13 -29.08
N MET A 4 -25.64 -18.89 -28.34
CA MET A 4 -25.75 -17.70 -27.47
C MET A 4 -25.57 -17.99 -25.97
N ILE A 5 -25.61 -19.25 -25.53
CA ILE A 5 -25.52 -19.62 -24.11
C ILE A 5 -24.06 -19.74 -23.63
N ILE A 6 -23.13 -20.13 -24.52
CA ILE A 6 -21.71 -20.32 -24.15
C ILE A 6 -21.01 -18.98 -23.90
N ALA A 7 -21.35 -17.93 -24.65
CA ALA A 7 -20.71 -16.61 -24.53
C ALA A 7 -21.04 -15.88 -23.21
N VAL A 8 -22.22 -16.12 -22.62
CA VAL A 8 -22.62 -15.52 -21.34
C VAL A 8 -21.89 -16.20 -20.18
N HIS A 9 -21.80 -17.54 -20.18
CA HIS A 9 -21.09 -18.28 -19.15
C HIS A 9 -19.58 -18.00 -19.13
N GLY A 10 -18.96 -17.87 -20.30
CA GLY A 10 -17.53 -17.51 -20.42
C GLY A 10 -17.22 -16.10 -19.92
N LYS A 11 -18.11 -15.12 -20.13
CA LYS A 11 -17.97 -13.75 -19.61
C LYS A 11 -18.16 -13.68 -18.09
N THR A 12 -19.06 -14.48 -17.51
CA THR A 12 -19.27 -14.48 -16.05
C THR A 12 -18.13 -15.16 -15.28
N LEU A 13 -17.53 -16.21 -15.84
CA LEU A 13 -16.39 -16.91 -15.22
C LEU A 13 -15.12 -16.04 -15.21
N THR A 14 -14.79 -15.42 -16.35
CA THR A 14 -13.64 -14.51 -16.47
C THR A 14 -13.77 -13.26 -15.59
N ASN A 15 -14.98 -12.73 -15.44
CA ASN A 15 -15.24 -11.60 -14.56
C ASN A 15 -15.05 -11.97 -13.07
N MET A 16 -15.48 -13.17 -12.64
CA MET A 16 -15.26 -13.64 -11.27
C MET A 16 -13.80 -13.93 -10.95
N GLU A 17 -13.02 -14.46 -11.88
CA GLU A 17 -11.57 -14.69 -11.69
C GLU A 17 -10.80 -13.38 -11.54
N ASN A 18 -11.14 -12.37 -12.36
CA ASN A 18 -10.56 -11.03 -12.25
C ASN A 18 -10.89 -10.38 -10.90
N VAL A 19 -12.14 -10.47 -10.44
CA VAL A 19 -12.54 -9.93 -9.12
C VAL A 19 -11.78 -10.62 -7.98
N LYS A 20 -11.57 -11.95 -8.04
CA LYS A 20 -10.76 -12.67 -7.05
C LYS A 20 -9.31 -12.18 -7.03
N ALA A 21 -8.71 -11.94 -8.20
CA ALA A 21 -7.35 -11.41 -8.32
C ALA A 21 -7.25 -9.99 -7.72
N ILE A 22 -8.22 -9.13 -8.04
CA ILE A 22 -8.33 -7.77 -7.48
C ILE A 22 -8.42 -7.81 -5.96
N VAL A 23 -9.27 -8.68 -5.40
CA VAL A 23 -9.44 -8.79 -3.94
C VAL A 23 -8.16 -9.26 -3.26
N LYS A 24 -7.49 -10.28 -3.81
CA LYS A 24 -6.19 -10.72 -3.30
C LYS A 24 -5.17 -9.58 -3.28
N GLN A 25 -5.18 -8.77 -4.34
CA GLN A 25 -4.29 -7.62 -4.47
C GLN A 25 -4.62 -6.51 -3.46
N VAL A 26 -5.89 -6.18 -3.26
CA VAL A 26 -6.36 -5.23 -2.23
C VAL A 26 -5.93 -5.67 -0.83
N VAL A 27 -6.10 -6.96 -0.50
CA VAL A 27 -5.67 -7.51 0.80
C VAL A 27 -4.16 -7.42 0.97
N LYS A 28 -3.38 -7.66 -0.09
CA LYS A 28 -1.92 -7.55 -0.07
C LYS A 28 -1.48 -6.12 0.25
N ILE A 29 -2.05 -5.12 -0.42
CA ILE A 29 -1.76 -3.70 -0.16
C ILE A 29 -2.17 -3.32 1.27
N TRP A 30 -3.34 -3.76 1.73
CA TRP A 30 -3.82 -3.50 3.10
C TRP A 30 -2.85 -4.02 4.17
N ARG A 31 -2.27 -5.22 3.97
CA ARG A 31 -1.25 -5.79 4.87
C ARG A 31 0.03 -4.96 4.87
N LEU A 32 0.45 -4.46 3.71
CA LEU A 32 1.61 -3.56 3.61
C LEU A 32 1.38 -2.27 4.38
N TYR A 33 0.20 -1.66 4.31
CA TYR A 33 -0.12 -0.49 5.14
C TYR A 33 -0.10 -0.79 6.64
N LYS A 34 -0.61 -1.96 7.05
CA LYS A 34 -0.51 -2.38 8.46
C LYS A 34 0.95 -2.49 8.90
N MET A 35 1.81 -3.01 8.04
CA MET A 35 3.25 -3.08 8.30
C MET A 35 3.87 -1.69 8.36
N GLN A 36 3.51 -0.81 7.41
CA GLN A 36 4.04 0.55 7.31
C GLN A 36 3.75 1.34 8.57
N GLN A 37 2.52 1.24 9.09
CA GLN A 37 2.14 1.86 10.36
C GLN A 37 2.99 1.39 11.54
N LEU A 38 3.32 0.09 11.61
CA LEU A 38 4.19 -0.44 12.66
C LEU A 38 5.61 0.14 12.54
N VAL A 39 6.18 0.15 11.34
CA VAL A 39 7.51 0.71 11.09
C VAL A 39 7.55 2.21 11.41
N LEU A 40 6.56 2.98 10.97
CA LEU A 40 6.43 4.39 11.30
C LEU A 40 6.33 4.63 12.82
N THR A 41 5.57 3.79 13.53
CA THR A 41 5.44 3.88 14.99
C THR A 41 6.78 3.62 15.67
N VAL A 42 7.53 2.61 15.23
CA VAL A 42 8.87 2.31 15.76
C VAL A 42 9.82 3.46 15.47
N ALA A 43 9.86 3.96 14.23
CA ALA A 43 10.72 5.07 13.83
C ALA A 43 10.42 6.37 14.62
N MET A 44 9.15 6.69 14.85
CA MET A 44 8.76 7.89 15.61
C MET A 44 9.11 7.83 17.11
N ARG A 45 9.29 6.63 17.66
CA ARG A 45 9.73 6.41 19.05
C ARG A 45 11.23 6.63 19.24
N GLN A 46 12.00 6.66 18.16
CA GLN A 46 13.43 6.95 18.21
C GLN A 46 13.67 8.44 18.48
N ASP A 47 14.89 8.75 18.91
CA ASP A 47 15.33 10.12 19.04
C ASP A 47 15.63 10.70 17.65
N ILE A 48 14.63 11.36 17.08
CA ILE A 48 14.66 11.92 15.73
C ILE A 48 14.36 13.43 15.78
N PRO A 49 14.88 14.21 14.81
CA PRO A 49 14.56 15.62 14.69
C PRO A 49 13.05 15.88 14.60
N PHE A 50 12.59 16.99 15.15
CA PHE A 50 11.17 17.35 15.16
C PHE A 50 10.55 17.43 13.75
N GLY A 51 11.30 17.96 12.78
CA GLY A 51 10.86 18.04 11.37
C GLY A 51 10.56 16.65 10.81
N LEU A 52 11.47 15.69 11.02
CA LEU A 52 11.27 14.31 10.61
C LEU A 52 10.10 13.65 11.35
N ARG A 53 9.98 13.86 12.67
CA ARG A 53 8.83 13.33 13.44
C ARG A 53 7.49 13.82 12.90
N LYS A 54 7.40 15.10 12.51
CA LYS A 54 6.21 15.68 11.87
C LYS A 54 5.92 15.04 10.51
N LEU A 55 6.95 14.81 9.71
CA LEU A 55 6.84 14.14 8.41
C LEU A 55 6.31 12.71 8.55
N LEU A 56 6.89 11.91 9.47
CA LEU A 56 6.46 10.54 9.75
C LEU A 56 5.05 10.47 10.35
N SER A 57 4.68 11.45 11.16
CA SER A 57 3.31 11.55 11.72
C SER A 57 2.28 11.80 10.60
N ARG A 58 2.59 12.69 9.66
CA ARG A 58 1.75 12.95 8.48
C ARG A 58 1.59 11.70 7.63
N ASP A 59 2.70 10.99 7.39
CA ASP A 59 2.70 9.72 6.67
C ASP A 59 1.81 8.68 7.36
N TYR A 60 1.95 8.51 8.68
CA TYR A 60 1.12 7.59 9.46
C TYR A 60 -0.38 7.89 9.31
N MET A 61 -0.77 9.18 9.34
CA MET A 61 -2.16 9.60 9.17
C MET A 61 -2.68 9.27 7.77
N ILE A 62 -1.91 9.56 6.73
CA ILE A 62 -2.29 9.23 5.34
C ILE A 62 -2.41 7.71 5.15
N CYS A 63 -1.43 6.94 5.64
CA CYS A 63 -1.48 5.47 5.65
C CYS A 63 -2.75 4.96 6.34
N SER A 64 -3.20 5.60 7.43
CA SER A 64 -4.42 5.23 8.14
C SER A 64 -5.69 5.44 7.30
N VAL A 65 -5.77 6.56 6.58
CA VAL A 65 -6.88 6.87 5.68
C VAL A 65 -6.91 5.88 4.51
N LEU A 66 -5.78 5.72 3.82
CA LEU A 66 -5.65 4.83 2.67
C LEU A 66 -5.97 3.36 3.02
N LYS A 67 -5.53 2.90 4.19
CA LYS A 67 -5.86 1.57 4.70
C LYS A 67 -7.37 1.40 4.93
N LYS A 68 -8.06 2.43 5.44
CA LYS A 68 -9.51 2.40 5.65
C LYS A 68 -10.26 2.38 4.31
N GLU A 69 -9.83 3.18 3.34
CA GLU A 69 -10.42 3.21 1.99
C GLU A 69 -10.23 1.86 1.27
N LEU A 70 -9.08 1.20 1.43
CA LEU A 70 -8.88 -0.17 0.94
C LEU A 70 -9.79 -1.20 1.62
N ALA A 71 -10.06 -1.05 2.92
CA ALA A 71 -11.00 -1.92 3.61
C ALA A 71 -12.43 -1.73 3.05
N ASN A 72 -12.84 -0.48 2.82
CA ASN A 72 -14.13 -0.18 2.19
C ASN A 72 -14.22 -0.77 0.76
N LEU A 73 -13.14 -0.67 -0.02
CA LEU A 73 -13.06 -1.29 -1.35
C LEU A 73 -13.17 -2.82 -1.26
N TYR A 74 -12.47 -3.43 -0.31
CA TYR A 74 -12.58 -4.87 -0.05
C TYR A 74 -14.02 -5.27 0.29
N ASP A 75 -14.68 -4.55 1.19
CA ASP A 75 -16.06 -4.84 1.61
C ASP A 75 -17.04 -4.70 0.43
N ALA A 76 -16.87 -3.65 -0.40
CA ALA A 76 -17.65 -3.46 -1.62
C ALA A 76 -17.47 -4.62 -2.62
N LEU A 77 -16.25 -5.13 -2.77
CA LEU A 77 -15.95 -6.27 -3.64
C LEU A 77 -16.44 -7.60 -3.06
N LYS A 78 -16.41 -7.75 -1.73
CA LYS A 78 -16.90 -8.92 -1.03
C LYS A 78 -18.41 -9.08 -1.19
N CYS A 79 -19.20 -8.00 -1.13
CA CYS A 79 -20.64 -8.04 -1.42
C CYS A 79 -20.97 -8.64 -2.80
N CYS A 80 -20.04 -8.57 -3.76
CA CYS A 80 -20.19 -9.12 -5.10
C CYS A 80 -19.72 -10.57 -5.24
N MET A 81 -19.14 -11.18 -4.19
CA MET A 81 -18.63 -12.56 -4.20
C MET A 81 -19.42 -13.43 -3.21
N ARG A 82 -19.85 -14.63 -3.63
CA ARG A 82 -20.40 -15.64 -2.70
C ARG A 82 -19.32 -16.08 -1.70
N ASP A 83 -19.72 -16.30 -0.45
CA ASP A 83 -18.85 -16.55 0.71
C ASP A 83 -17.80 -17.67 0.51
N ASP A 84 -18.09 -18.64 -0.36
CA ASP A 84 -17.20 -19.78 -0.66
C ASP A 84 -15.88 -19.41 -1.36
N CYS A 85 -15.75 -18.17 -1.84
CA CYS A 85 -14.57 -17.70 -2.58
C CYS A 85 -13.47 -17.13 -1.67
N ILE A 86 -13.76 -16.89 -0.39
CA ILE A 86 -12.87 -16.19 0.53
C ILE A 86 -11.96 -17.22 1.21
N THR A 87 -10.97 -17.71 0.46
CA THR A 87 -9.86 -18.46 1.06
C THR A 87 -9.15 -17.53 2.04
N ARG A 88 -9.18 -17.90 3.33
CA ARG A 88 -8.52 -17.19 4.42
C ARG A 88 -7.06 -16.96 4.04
N PRO A 89 -6.61 -15.72 3.82
CA PRO A 89 -5.28 -15.49 3.31
C PRO A 89 -4.27 -15.86 4.40
N GLU A 90 -3.35 -16.79 4.09
CA GLU A 90 -2.37 -17.29 5.04
C GLU A 90 -1.62 -16.14 5.71
N ALA A 91 -1.59 -16.17 7.04
CA ALA A 91 -0.91 -15.18 7.86
C ALA A 91 0.58 -15.58 7.90
N SER A 92 1.38 -15.02 7.00
CA SER A 92 2.83 -15.10 7.15
C SER A 92 3.23 -14.32 8.43
N PRO A 93 4.05 -14.91 9.32
CA PRO A 93 4.50 -14.24 10.53
C PRO A 93 5.27 -12.96 10.17
N MET A 94 4.82 -11.85 10.74
CA MET A 94 5.32 -10.51 10.46
C MET A 94 6.60 -10.29 11.28
N MET A 95 7.78 -10.41 10.66
CA MET A 95 9.04 -10.05 11.31
C MET A 95 9.25 -8.53 11.26
N ILE A 96 9.14 -7.88 12.42
CA ILE A 96 9.64 -6.52 12.62
C ILE A 96 11.14 -6.65 12.92
N MET A 97 11.99 -6.15 12.03
CA MET A 97 13.42 -6.04 12.32
C MET A 97 13.63 -5.01 13.43
N ASN A 98 14.51 -5.31 14.40
CA ASN A 98 14.95 -4.33 15.38
C ASN A 98 15.67 -3.18 14.66
N MET A 99 15.10 -1.99 14.72
CA MET A 99 15.63 -0.78 14.09
C MET A 99 16.33 0.16 15.09
N ASP A 100 16.48 -0.25 16.34
CA ASP A 100 16.92 0.61 17.43
C ASP A 100 18.25 1.32 17.13
N GLY A 101 18.25 2.64 17.34
CA GLY A 101 19.43 3.49 17.25
C GLY A 101 19.90 3.89 15.84
N ASN A 102 19.23 3.43 14.77
CA ASN A 102 19.63 3.78 13.40
C ASN A 102 18.47 4.37 12.59
N THR A 103 18.30 5.69 12.72
CA THR A 103 17.32 6.50 11.98
C THR A 103 17.45 6.32 10.47
N GLY A 104 18.67 6.19 9.94
CA GLY A 104 18.92 5.98 8.51
C GLY A 104 18.33 4.66 8.00
N MET A 105 18.54 3.56 8.73
CA MET A 105 17.93 2.26 8.40
C MET A 105 16.40 2.31 8.49
N ALA A 106 15.84 3.01 9.49
CA ALA A 106 14.40 3.19 9.61
C ALA A 106 13.83 3.93 8.39
N MET A 107 14.48 5.01 7.94
CA MET A 107 14.05 5.77 6.77
C MET A 107 14.14 4.94 5.48
N GLN A 108 15.24 4.22 5.27
CA GLN A 108 15.39 3.34 4.12
C GLN A 108 14.31 2.26 4.09
N LYS A 109 13.93 1.70 5.24
CA LYS A 109 12.83 0.73 5.30
C LYS A 109 11.49 1.36 4.93
N ILE A 110 11.18 2.54 5.46
CA ILE A 110 9.93 3.27 5.17
C ILE A 110 9.84 3.55 3.67
N VAL A 111 10.92 4.04 3.04
CA VAL A 111 11.00 4.27 1.59
C VAL A 111 10.82 2.97 0.81
N SER A 112 11.52 1.90 1.20
CA SER A 112 11.41 0.59 0.56
C SER A 112 9.97 0.07 0.58
N MET A 113 9.27 0.26 1.69
CA MET A 113 7.88 -0.15 1.85
C MET A 113 6.91 0.72 1.04
N HIS A 114 7.13 2.03 0.94
CA HIS A 114 6.37 2.87 0.01
C HIS A 114 6.51 2.40 -1.43
N ARG A 115 7.74 2.12 -1.88
CA ARG A 115 8.01 1.59 -3.22
C ARG A 115 7.29 0.27 -3.45
N GLN A 116 7.32 -0.63 -2.47
CA GLN A 116 6.58 -1.88 -2.54
C GLN A 116 5.07 -1.64 -2.69
N ILE A 117 4.48 -0.76 -1.86
CA ILE A 117 3.06 -0.39 -1.95
C ILE A 117 2.72 0.19 -3.33
N ILE A 118 3.57 1.04 -3.90
CA ILE A 118 3.39 1.61 -5.24
C ILE A 118 3.36 0.52 -6.31
N THR A 119 4.31 -0.43 -6.28
CA THR A 119 4.32 -1.57 -7.22
C THR A 119 3.06 -2.43 -7.10
N GLU A 120 2.57 -2.65 -5.88
CA GLU A 120 1.32 -3.38 -5.69
C GLU A 120 0.09 -2.60 -6.21
N TYR A 121 0.10 -1.26 -6.13
CA TYR A 121 -0.93 -0.44 -6.76
C TYR A 121 -0.87 -0.47 -8.29
N GLU A 122 0.31 -0.52 -8.89
CA GLU A 122 0.46 -0.67 -10.34
C GLU A 122 -0.12 -2.00 -10.82
N THR A 123 0.17 -3.07 -10.08
CA THR A 123 -0.42 -4.38 -10.33
C THR A 123 -1.95 -4.33 -10.20
N LEU A 124 -2.47 -3.68 -9.16
CA LEU A 124 -3.91 -3.49 -8.98
C LEU A 124 -4.53 -2.71 -10.14
N LEU A 125 -3.88 -1.65 -10.61
CA LEU A 125 -4.32 -0.84 -11.75
C LEU A 125 -4.42 -1.67 -13.04
N THR A 126 -3.46 -2.56 -13.28
CA THR A 126 -3.53 -3.49 -14.41
C THR A 126 -4.72 -4.44 -14.29
N LEU A 127 -5.03 -4.93 -13.08
CA LEU A 127 -6.15 -5.83 -12.84
C LEU A 127 -7.52 -5.14 -12.95
N VAL A 128 -7.62 -3.87 -12.54
CA VAL A 128 -8.88 -3.13 -12.67
C VAL A 128 -9.11 -2.57 -14.07
N ASN A 129 -8.06 -2.52 -14.91
CA ASN A 129 -8.19 -2.11 -16.30
C ASN A 129 -9.08 -3.09 -17.07
N GLY A 130 -10.24 -2.61 -17.55
CA GLY A 130 -11.26 -3.46 -18.18
C GLY A 130 -12.25 -4.12 -17.20
N SER A 131 -12.17 -3.81 -15.90
CA SER A 131 -13.18 -4.16 -14.90
C SER A 131 -14.23 -3.04 -14.75
N SER A 132 -15.31 -3.30 -14.00
CA SER A 132 -16.31 -2.29 -13.62
C SER A 132 -15.86 -1.36 -12.48
N ILE A 133 -14.67 -1.58 -11.91
CA ILE A 133 -14.16 -0.79 -10.79
C ILE A 133 -13.57 0.51 -11.32
N ASN A 134 -13.93 1.63 -10.71
CA ASN A 134 -13.37 2.92 -11.04
C ASN A 134 -11.88 3.01 -10.63
N PRO A 135 -10.93 3.16 -11.56
CA PRO A 135 -9.51 3.20 -11.24
C PRO A 135 -9.06 4.51 -10.58
N LEU A 136 -9.91 5.55 -10.58
CA LEU A 136 -9.53 6.90 -10.13
C LEU A 136 -9.07 6.93 -8.66
N ILE A 137 -9.78 6.21 -7.77
CA ILE A 137 -9.41 6.12 -6.36
C ILE A 137 -8.06 5.42 -6.18
N ILE A 138 -7.79 4.39 -6.97
CA ILE A 138 -6.54 3.62 -6.95
C ILE A 138 -5.36 4.49 -7.43
N HIS A 139 -5.57 5.26 -8.51
CA HIS A 139 -4.59 6.23 -8.98
C HIS A 139 -4.29 7.32 -7.94
N GLN A 140 -5.32 7.84 -7.28
CA GLN A 140 -5.16 8.85 -6.24
C GLN A 140 -4.33 8.31 -5.06
N HIS A 141 -4.63 7.10 -4.59
CA HIS A 141 -3.86 6.46 -3.52
C HIS A 141 -2.40 6.29 -3.91
N ARG A 142 -2.13 5.77 -5.12
CA ARG A 142 -0.76 5.62 -5.64
C ARG A 142 -0.03 6.97 -5.62
N LYS A 143 -0.66 8.03 -6.14
CA LYS A 143 -0.07 9.38 -6.18
C LYS A 143 0.28 9.90 -4.79
N GLN A 144 -0.59 9.67 -3.80
CA GLN A 144 -0.32 10.10 -2.42
C GLN A 144 0.89 9.37 -1.82
N VAL A 145 1.03 8.06 -2.04
CA VAL A 145 2.19 7.30 -1.57
C VAL A 145 3.48 7.71 -2.31
N THR A 146 3.38 8.02 -3.61
CA THR A 146 4.51 8.57 -4.37
C THR A 146 4.99 9.90 -3.77
N GLY A 147 4.08 10.85 -3.52
CA GLY A 147 4.46 12.13 -2.91
C GLY A 147 5.07 11.97 -1.51
N LEU A 148 4.55 11.04 -0.70
CA LEU A 148 5.16 10.71 0.60
C LEU A 148 6.58 10.15 0.48
N THR A 149 6.84 9.37 -0.58
CA THR A 149 8.17 8.83 -0.86
C THR A 149 9.14 9.94 -1.25
N GLU A 150 8.71 10.83 -2.15
CA GLU A 150 9.50 11.97 -2.62
C GLU A 150 9.83 12.94 -1.48
N ASP A 151 8.84 13.29 -0.66
CA ASP A 151 9.03 14.18 0.50
C ASP A 151 10.02 13.57 1.52
N LEU A 152 10.01 12.25 1.68
CA LEU A 152 10.92 11.56 2.61
C LEU A 152 12.35 11.46 2.09
N VAL A 153 12.51 11.24 0.78
CA VAL A 153 13.83 11.22 0.11
C VAL A 153 14.46 12.62 0.12
N ALA A 154 13.69 13.66 -0.21
CA ALA A 154 14.17 15.04 -0.16
C ALA A 154 14.64 15.42 1.25
N HIS A 155 13.88 15.04 2.28
CA HIS A 155 14.26 15.31 3.67
C HIS A 155 15.53 14.55 4.12
N SER A 156 15.80 13.36 3.57
CA SER A 156 17.05 12.64 3.86
C SER A 156 18.27 13.29 3.19
N ASP A 157 18.09 13.90 2.02
CA ASP A 157 19.17 14.58 1.29
C ASP A 157 19.54 15.90 1.99
N ASP A 158 18.54 16.69 2.43
CA ASP A 158 18.75 17.94 3.18
C ASP A 158 19.53 17.74 4.50
N LEU A 159 19.30 16.61 5.18
CA LEU A 159 20.01 16.25 6.41
C LEU A 159 21.47 15.86 6.15
N HIS A 160 21.79 15.35 4.95
CA HIS A 160 23.15 15.02 4.57
C HIS A 160 23.96 16.28 4.29
N ASP A 161 23.38 17.24 3.55
CA ASP A 161 24.05 18.49 3.19
C ASP A 161 24.33 19.37 4.41
N THR A 162 23.38 19.48 5.34
CA THR A 162 23.59 20.25 6.59
C THR A 162 24.66 19.64 7.50
N ALA A 163 24.81 18.31 7.52
CA ALA A 163 25.88 17.65 8.27
C ALA A 163 27.27 17.87 7.66
N VAL A 164 27.37 17.93 6.32
CA VAL A 164 28.63 18.22 5.60
C VAL A 164 29.06 19.67 5.82
N PHE A 165 28.12 20.62 5.84
CA PHE A 165 28.41 22.03 6.10
C PHE A 165 28.84 22.31 7.54
N ALA A 166 28.37 21.55 8.53
CA ALA A 166 28.74 21.74 9.94
C ALA A 166 30.12 21.13 10.32
N ALA A 167 30.72 20.33 9.43
CA ALA A 167 32.00 19.65 9.65
C ALA A 167 33.21 20.34 8.98
N ASN A 168 32.99 21.44 8.26
CA ASN A 168 34.01 22.31 7.66
C ASN A 168 34.09 23.65 8.41
#